data_AF-A0A3B0BNZ5-F1
#
_entry.id   AF-A0A3B0BNZ5-F1
#
_cell.length_a   1.000
_cell.length_b   1.000
_cell.length_c   1.000
_cell.angle_alpha   90.00
_cell.angle_beta   90.00
_cell.angle_gamma   90.00
#
_symmetry.space_group_name_H-M   'P 1'
#
loop_
_entity.id
_entity.type
_entity.pdbx_description
1 polymer ?
#
loop_
_entity_poly.entity_id
_entity_poly.type
_entity_poly.pdbx_seq_one_letter_code
_entity_poly.pdbx_strand_id
1 'polypeptide(L)'
;MKKRKLVSLLLLLIGVVLSVAFILRIEFPQGLEVYFKREYYNQFGPLAISVELLIAGYYFLIGHNKTNFALALFGFTALLDPLFDQLGLFDSIVPLYGTIILSICGLFCIWLAFANPFELKRLSRFVAILSLVLGVFIELFFNYS
;
A
#
# COMPACT_ATOMS: atom_id res chain seq x y z
N MET A 1 20.49 11.56 -7.94
CA MET A 1 20.63 10.09 -7.73
C MET A 1 20.79 9.67 -6.27
N LYS A 2 21.76 10.18 -5.49
CA LYS A 2 21.95 9.78 -4.07
C LYS A 2 20.70 9.97 -3.21
N LYS A 3 20.01 11.11 -3.34
CA LYS A 3 18.75 11.41 -2.64
C LYS A 3 17.63 10.41 -2.96
N ARG A 4 17.42 10.07 -4.25
CA ARG A 4 16.41 9.09 -4.68
C ARG A 4 16.66 7.72 -4.04
N LYS A 5 17.90 7.24 -4.09
CA LYS A 5 18.30 5.97 -3.48
C LYS A 5 18.04 5.96 -1.98
N LEU A 6 18.42 7.03 -1.27
CA LEU A 6 18.16 7.13 0.18
C LEU A 6 16.66 7.03 0.49
N VAL A 7 15.82 7.79 -0.20
CA VAL A 7 14.37 7.74 -0.01
C VAL A 7 13.82 6.36 -0.34
N SER A 8 14.29 5.74 -1.43
CA SER A 8 13.88 4.38 -1.81
C SER A 8 14.22 3.35 -0.72
N LEU A 9 15.42 3.44 -0.14
CA LEU A 9 15.86 2.54 0.93
C LEU A 9 15.04 2.75 2.21
N LEU A 10 14.65 3.98 2.54
CA LEU A 10 13.76 4.26 3.66
C LEU A 10 12.37 3.65 3.45
N LEU A 11 11.77 3.83 2.26
CA LEU A 11 10.48 3.22 1.94
C LEU A 11 10.55 1.68 1.99
N LEU A 12 11.61 1.10 1.44
CA LEU A 12 11.85 -0.35 1.51
C LEU A 12 12.01 -0.85 2.94
N LEU A 13 12.79 -0.15 3.78
CA LEU A 13 12.98 -0.52 5.17
C LEU A 13 11.66 -0.51 5.93
N ILE A 14 10.85 0.55 5.77
CA ILE A 14 9.51 0.65 6.38
C ILE A 14 8.62 -0.49 5.88
N GLY A 15 8.58 -0.75 4.56
CA GLY A 15 7.80 -1.83 3.98
C GLY A 15 8.20 -3.21 4.52
N VAL A 16 9.49 -3.48 4.70
CA VAL A 16 9.99 -4.76 5.27
C VAL A 16 9.54 -4.89 6.72
N VAL A 17 9.77 -3.86 7.54
CA VAL A 17 9.41 -3.88 8.97
C VAL A 17 7.91 -4.09 9.15
N LEU A 18 7.07 -3.38 8.39
CA LEU A 18 5.61 -3.55 8.45
C LEU A 18 5.17 -4.92 7.92
N SER A 19 5.75 -5.41 6.82
CA SER A 19 5.43 -6.74 6.30
C SER A 19 5.72 -7.83 7.32
N VAL A 20 6.85 -7.74 8.03
CA VAL A 20 7.20 -8.66 9.13
C VAL A 20 6.23 -8.50 10.30
N ALA A 21 5.87 -7.28 10.68
CA ALA A 21 4.91 -7.06 11.77
C ALA A 21 3.52 -7.64 11.46
N PHE A 22 3.05 -7.50 10.22
CA PHE A 22 1.73 -7.97 9.81
C PHE A 22 1.69 -9.48 9.52
N ILE A 23 2.74 -10.06 8.92
CA ILE A 23 2.78 -11.51 8.69
C ILE A 23 2.77 -12.29 10.01
N LEU A 24 3.41 -11.76 11.07
CA LEU A 24 3.41 -12.36 12.39
C LEU A 24 2.04 -12.29 13.10
N ARG A 25 1.11 -11.49 12.59
CA ARG A 25 -0.28 -11.40 13.10
C ARG A 25 -1.25 -12.32 12.37
N ILE A 26 -0.83 -12.95 11.27
CA ILE A 26 -1.68 -13.84 10.50
C ILE A 26 -1.86 -15.15 11.28
N GLU A 27 -3.12 -15.53 11.52
CA GLU A 27 -3.48 -16.77 12.17
C GLU A 27 -3.69 -17.86 11.13
N PHE A 28 -2.89 -18.93 11.21
CA PHE A 28 -3.02 -20.07 10.31
C PHE A 28 -3.98 -21.11 10.90
N PRO A 29 -5.12 -21.39 10.25
CA PRO A 29 -6.12 -22.31 10.78
C PRO A 29 -5.62 -23.75 10.69
N GLN A 30 -6.02 -24.58 11.66
CA GLN A 30 -5.67 -26.00 11.71
C GLN A 30 -6.55 -26.91 10.82
N GLY A 31 -7.37 -26.35 9.93
CA GLY A 31 -8.27 -27.10 9.04
C GLY A 31 -8.46 -26.45 7.68
N LEU A 32 -8.71 -27.27 6.65
CA LEU A 32 -8.83 -26.80 5.25
C LEU A 32 -10.08 -25.94 5.00
N GLU A 33 -11.16 -26.16 5.74
CA GLU A 33 -12.44 -25.46 5.56
C GLU A 33 -12.32 -23.94 5.66
N VAL A 34 -11.47 -23.45 6.57
CA VAL A 34 -11.29 -22.01 6.82
C VAL A 34 -10.57 -21.33 5.64
N TYR A 35 -9.70 -22.04 4.92
CA TYR A 35 -9.03 -21.49 3.74
C TYR A 35 -10.01 -21.21 2.58
N PHE A 36 -11.19 -21.82 2.57
CA PHE A 36 -12.22 -21.56 1.56
C PHE A 36 -13.15 -20.40 1.95
N LYS A 37 -12.98 -19.81 3.14
CA LYS A 37 -13.76 -18.67 3.62
C LYS A 37 -13.08 -17.36 3.23
N ARG A 38 -13.85 -16.40 2.74
CA ARG A 38 -13.32 -15.09 2.34
C ARG A 38 -12.74 -14.34 3.54
N GLU A 39 -13.38 -14.47 4.69
CA GLU A 39 -13.00 -13.82 5.95
C GLU A 39 -11.57 -14.17 6.37
N TYR A 40 -11.09 -15.38 6.02
CA TYR A 40 -9.71 -15.77 6.25
C TYR A 40 -8.72 -14.90 5.47
N TYR A 41 -9.09 -14.41 4.29
CA TYR A 41 -8.21 -13.58 3.46
C TYR A 41 -8.19 -12.12 3.86
N ASN A 42 -9.19 -11.64 4.62
CA ASN A 42 -9.25 -10.25 5.07
C ASN A 42 -7.99 -9.88 5.85
N GLN A 43 -7.50 -10.75 6.75
CA GLN A 43 -6.29 -10.52 7.56
C GLN A 43 -5.01 -10.20 6.77
N PHE A 44 -4.98 -10.49 5.46
CA PHE A 44 -3.85 -10.18 4.59
C PHE A 44 -3.86 -8.74 4.06
N GLY A 45 -4.94 -7.97 4.28
CA GLY A 45 -5.04 -6.57 3.84
C GLY A 45 -3.85 -5.69 4.26
N PRO A 46 -3.50 -5.61 5.56
CA PRO A 46 -2.34 -4.83 6.01
C PRO A 46 -1.02 -5.27 5.36
N LEU A 47 -0.87 -6.58 5.12
CA LEU A 47 0.30 -7.14 4.45
C LEU A 47 0.32 -6.75 2.97
N ALA A 48 -0.83 -6.78 2.28
CA ALA A 48 -0.94 -6.36 0.88
C ALA A 48 -0.50 -4.91 0.69
N ILE A 49 -0.96 -3.99 1.54
CA ILE A 49 -0.55 -2.57 1.51
C ILE A 49 0.97 -2.43 1.73
N SER A 50 1.55 -3.23 2.63
CA SER A 50 2.99 -3.24 2.88
C SER A 50 3.80 -3.77 1.69
N VAL A 51 3.27 -4.78 0.98
CA VAL A 51 3.87 -5.29 -0.25
C VAL A 51 3.80 -4.24 -1.37
N GLU A 52 2.72 -3.48 -1.48
CA GLU A 52 2.64 -2.34 -2.41
C GLU A 52 3.74 -1.31 -2.14
N LEU A 53 3.99 -0.97 -0.86
CA LEU A 53 5.08 -0.09 -0.46
C LEU A 53 6.45 -0.65 -0.88
N LEU A 54 6.68 -1.95 -0.71
CA LEU A 54 7.91 -2.62 -1.13
C LEU A 54 8.12 -2.54 -2.65
N ILE A 55 7.07 -2.82 -3.43
CA ILE A 55 7.12 -2.75 -4.89
C ILE A 55 7.39 -1.31 -5.33
N ALA A 56 6.67 -0.34 -4.76
CA ALA A 56 6.86 1.07 -5.06
C ALA A 56 8.27 1.56 -4.72
N GLY A 57 8.78 1.19 -3.53
CA GLY A 57 10.15 1.50 -3.10
C GLY A 57 11.21 0.87 -3.99
N TYR A 58 11.02 -0.39 -4.42
CA TYR A 58 11.94 -1.08 -5.33
C TYR A 58 11.94 -0.45 -6.73
N TYR A 59 10.76 -0.15 -7.28
CA TYR A 59 10.65 0.54 -8.57
C TYR A 59 11.33 1.90 -8.52
N PHE A 60 11.16 2.64 -7.42
CA PHE A 60 11.81 3.94 -7.22
C PHE A 60 13.33 3.83 -7.09
N LEU A 61 13.84 2.76 -6.48
CA LEU A 61 15.27 2.50 -6.37
C LEU A 61 15.92 2.37 -7.75
N ILE A 62 15.37 1.47 -8.58
CA ILE A 62 15.89 1.19 -9.93
C ILE A 62 15.50 2.26 -10.94
N GLY A 63 14.55 3.14 -10.61
CA GLY A 63 14.03 4.17 -11.52
C GLY A 63 13.17 3.57 -12.63
N HIS A 64 12.35 2.57 -12.31
CA HIS A 64 11.52 1.87 -13.28
C HIS A 64 10.50 2.81 -13.94
N ASN A 65 10.08 2.52 -15.17
CA ASN A 65 9.11 3.36 -15.88
C ASN A 65 7.70 3.37 -15.25
N LYS A 66 7.36 2.37 -14.42
CA LYS A 66 6.10 2.27 -13.67
C LYS A 66 6.17 2.85 -12.24
N THR A 67 7.27 3.51 -11.88
CA THR A 67 7.48 3.99 -10.51
C THR A 67 6.38 4.92 -10.01
N ASN A 68 6.05 5.97 -10.77
CA ASN A 68 5.03 6.93 -10.35
C ASN A 68 3.63 6.29 -10.25
N PHE A 69 3.35 5.25 -11.05
CA PHE A 69 2.12 4.47 -10.92
C PHE A 69 2.12 3.65 -9.62
N ALA A 70 3.19 2.92 -9.32
CA ALA A 70 3.28 2.11 -8.11
C ALA A 70 3.22 2.97 -6.83
N LEU A 71 3.89 4.14 -6.83
CA LEU A 71 3.81 5.11 -5.73
C LEU A 71 2.39 5.65 -5.54
N ALA A 72 1.69 5.97 -6.63
CA ALA A 72 0.32 6.45 -6.57
C ALA A 72 -0.66 5.37 -6.11
N LEU A 73 -0.53 4.14 -6.63
CA LEU A 73 -1.34 3.00 -6.22
C LEU A 73 -1.22 2.77 -4.71
N PHE A 74 0.01 2.52 -4.23
CA PHE A 74 0.28 2.39 -2.79
C PHE A 74 -0.30 3.56 -2.00
N GLY A 75 -0.03 4.79 -2.45
CA GLY A 75 -0.45 5.98 -1.73
C GLY A 75 -1.97 6.14 -1.65
N PHE A 76 -2.72 5.74 -2.69
CA PHE A 76 -4.17 5.71 -2.63
C PHE A 76 -4.67 4.58 -1.74
N THR A 77 -4.20 3.35 -1.91
CA THR A 77 -4.59 2.20 -1.09
C THR A 77 -4.42 2.52 0.41
N ALA A 78 -3.22 2.98 0.81
CA ALA A 78 -2.89 3.30 2.19
C ALA A 78 -3.73 4.43 2.81
N LEU A 79 -4.26 5.36 2.00
CA LEU A 79 -5.09 6.46 2.49
C LEU A 79 -6.58 6.15 2.43
N LEU A 80 -7.00 5.26 1.53
CA LEU A 80 -8.39 4.83 1.42
C LEU A 80 -8.80 4.00 2.63
N ASP A 81 -7.92 3.17 3.20
CA ASP A 81 -8.21 2.38 4.41
C ASP A 81 -8.77 3.24 5.57
N PRO A 82 -8.03 4.23 6.13
CA PRO A 82 -8.56 5.08 7.20
C PRO A 82 -9.69 6.00 6.76
N LEU A 83 -9.74 6.39 5.47
CA LEU A 83 -10.83 7.21 4.95
C LEU A 83 -12.15 6.43 4.93
N PHE A 84 -12.12 5.18 4.50
CA PHE A 84 -13.30 4.32 4.43
C PHE A 84 -13.77 3.88 5.81
N ASP A 85 -12.85 3.63 6.74
CA ASP A 85 -13.14 3.41 8.16
C ASP A 85 -13.89 4.61 8.77
N GLN A 86 -13.38 5.83 8.57
CA GLN A 86 -14.04 7.04 9.07
C GLN A 86 -15.40 7.35 8.43
N LEU A 87 -15.61 6.89 7.19
CA LEU A 87 -16.89 7.02 6.49
C LEU A 87 -17.89 5.89 6.86
N GLY A 88 -17.47 4.92 7.66
CA GLY A 88 -18.30 3.79 8.08
C GLY A 88 -18.57 2.79 6.96
N LEU A 89 -17.68 2.68 5.96
CA LEU A 89 -17.81 1.71 4.87
C LEU A 89 -17.39 0.29 5.28
N PHE A 90 -16.42 0.19 6.19
CA PHE A 90 -15.96 -1.04 6.86
C PHE A 90 -15.16 -0.67 8.10
N ASP A 91 -14.88 -1.63 8.99
CA ASP A 91 -13.93 -1.45 10.10
C ASP A 91 -12.52 -1.82 9.63
N SER A 92 -11.55 -0.91 9.78
CA SER A 92 -10.16 -1.20 9.40
C SER A 92 -9.55 -2.25 10.32
N ILE A 93 -8.99 -3.29 9.70
CA ILE A 93 -8.20 -4.34 10.38
C ILE A 93 -6.73 -3.93 10.57
N VAL A 94 -6.31 -2.78 10.01
CA VAL A 94 -4.96 -2.27 10.16
C VAL A 94 -4.82 -1.68 11.57
N PRO A 95 -3.86 -2.13 12.40
CA PRO A 95 -3.66 -1.54 13.71
C PRO A 95 -3.20 -0.08 13.60
N LEU A 96 -3.61 0.75 14.57
CA LEU A 96 -3.40 2.21 14.56
C LEU A 96 -1.97 2.66 14.21
N TYR A 97 -0.94 2.00 14.75
CA TYR A 97 0.45 2.34 14.42
C TYR A 97 0.75 2.14 12.93
N GLY A 98 0.20 1.08 12.32
CA GLY A 98 0.31 0.77 10.91
C GLY A 98 -0.39 1.83 10.08
N THR A 99 -1.63 2.18 10.44
CA THR A 99 -2.43 3.20 9.78
C THR A 99 -1.71 4.55 9.75
N ILE A 100 -1.12 4.99 10.87
CA ILE A 100 -0.38 6.26 10.94
C ILE A 100 0.85 6.22 10.03
N ILE A 101 1.68 5.18 10.12
CA ILE A 101 2.91 5.06 9.33
C ILE A 101 2.60 4.97 7.83
N LEU A 102 1.63 4.14 7.45
CA LEU A 102 1.22 3.94 6.07
C LEU A 102 0.57 5.20 5.49
N SER A 103 -0.23 5.94 6.27
CA SER A 103 -0.82 7.20 5.83
C SER A 103 0.25 8.26 5.55
N ILE A 104 1.24 8.41 6.43
CA ILE A 104 2.36 9.35 6.23
C ILE A 104 3.14 8.96 4.96
N CYS A 105 3.45 7.66 4.81
CA CYS A 105 4.12 7.15 3.61
C CYS A 105 3.27 7.36 2.36
N GLY A 106 1.95 7.17 2.46
CA GLY A 106 1.01 7.28 1.35
C GLY A 106 0.89 8.70 0.85
N LEU A 107 0.73 9.69 1.75
CA LEU A 107 0.77 11.12 1.40
C LEU A 107 2.08 11.49 0.71
N PHE A 108 3.19 11.01 1.26
CA PHE A 108 4.51 11.27 0.69
C PHE A 108 4.69 10.62 -0.69
N CYS A 109 4.20 9.40 -0.89
CA CYS A 109 4.27 8.69 -2.18
C CYS A 109 3.37 9.31 -3.25
N ILE A 110 2.16 9.77 -2.89
CA ILE A 110 1.31 10.57 -3.78
C ILE A 110 2.05 11.84 -4.19
N TRP A 111 2.60 12.59 -3.23
CA TRP A 111 3.38 13.78 -3.56
C TRP A 111 4.53 13.47 -4.52
N LEU A 112 5.31 12.42 -4.26
CA LEU A 112 6.38 11.99 -5.16
C LEU A 112 5.87 11.64 -6.57
N ALA A 113 4.77 10.92 -6.67
CA ALA A 113 4.19 10.47 -7.94
C ALA A 113 3.71 11.64 -8.81
N PHE A 114 3.05 12.63 -8.21
CA PHE A 114 2.46 13.77 -8.94
C PHE A 114 3.44 14.94 -9.14
N ALA A 115 4.19 15.33 -8.10
CA ALA A 115 5.18 16.40 -8.22
C ALA A 115 6.39 15.95 -9.06
N ASN A 116 6.65 14.63 -9.12
CA ASN A 116 7.72 14.01 -9.88
C ASN A 116 9.09 14.73 -9.74
N PRO A 117 9.58 14.98 -8.51
CA PRO A 117 10.78 15.79 -8.28
C PRO A 117 12.08 15.13 -8.75
N PHE A 118 12.03 13.86 -9.13
CA PHE A 118 13.15 13.09 -9.64
C PHE A 118 13.09 12.87 -11.16
N GLU A 119 12.19 13.58 -11.85
CA GLU A 119 12.06 13.58 -13.32
C GLU A 119 11.91 12.18 -13.93
N LEU A 120 11.18 11.30 -13.25
CA LEU A 120 10.81 9.98 -13.77
C LEU A 120 9.68 10.10 -14.80
N LYS A 121 9.27 8.96 -15.39
CA LYS A 121 8.13 8.94 -16.33
C LYS A 121 6.88 9.51 -15.66
N ARG A 122 6.39 10.65 -16.16
CA ARG A 122 5.22 11.35 -15.59
C ARG A 122 3.99 10.44 -15.53
N LEU A 123 3.24 10.59 -14.46
CA LEU A 123 1.95 9.95 -14.30
C LEU A 123 0.94 10.66 -15.22
N SER A 124 0.31 9.90 -16.13
CA SER A 124 -0.79 10.45 -16.92
C SER A 124 -2.08 10.49 -16.09
N ARG A 125 -3.01 11.37 -16.44
CA ARG A 125 -4.32 11.48 -15.74
C ARG A 125 -5.07 10.14 -15.75
N PHE A 126 -5.07 9.44 -16.88
CA PHE A 126 -5.70 8.11 -16.99
C PHE A 126 -5.06 7.09 -16.05
N VAL A 127 -3.73 7.07 -15.98
CA VAL A 127 -3.01 6.13 -15.10
C VAL A 127 -3.19 6.50 -13.63
N ALA A 128 -3.33 7.79 -13.30
CA ALA A 128 -3.66 8.25 -11.95
C ALA A 128 -5.07 7.79 -11.51
N ILE A 129 -6.07 7.93 -12.39
CA ILE A 129 -7.42 7.43 -12.13
C ILE A 129 -7.39 5.91 -11.97
N LEU A 130 -6.65 5.21 -12.83
CA LEU A 130 -6.51 3.76 -12.73
C LEU A 130 -5.89 3.33 -11.40
N SER A 131 -4.84 4.02 -10.92
CA SER A 131 -4.25 3.72 -9.61
C SER A 131 -5.23 3.94 -8.46
N LEU A 132 -6.06 4.99 -8.51
CA LEU A 132 -7.08 5.22 -7.49
C LEU A 132 -8.15 4.12 -7.51
N VAL A 133 -8.69 3.81 -8.70
CA VAL A 133 -9.72 2.78 -8.87
C VAL A 133 -9.21 1.41 -8.40
N LEU A 134 -7.97 1.06 -8.73
CA LEU A 134 -7.35 -0.18 -8.25
C LEU A 134 -7.19 -0.17 -6.72
N GLY A 135 -6.75 0.93 -6.11
CA GLY A 135 -6.68 1.06 -4.65
C GLY A 135 -8.04 0.83 -3.99
N VAL A 136 -9.11 1.40 -4.55
CA VAL A 136 -10.49 1.15 -4.07
C VAL A 136 -10.85 -0.33 -4.13
N PHE A 137 -10.55 -1.01 -5.25
CA PHE A 137 -10.82 -2.45 -5.37
C PHE A 137 -10.04 -3.29 -4.37
N ILE A 138 -8.79 -2.93 -4.08
CA ILE A 138 -7.94 -3.65 -3.13
C ILE A 138 -8.50 -3.50 -1.72
N GLU A 139 -8.84 -2.28 -1.31
CA GLU A 139 -9.45 -2.01 -0.01
C GLU A 139 -10.78 -2.74 0.18
N LEU A 140 -11.68 -2.68 -0.81
CA LEU A 140 -12.95 -3.39 -0.74
C LEU A 140 -12.76 -4.91 -0.73
N PHE A 141 -11.77 -5.44 -1.45
CA PHE A 141 -11.51 -6.87 -1.48
C PHE A 141 -11.17 -7.42 -0.08
N PHE A 142 -10.31 -6.72 0.66
CA PHE A 142 -9.81 -7.16 1.98
C PHE A 142 -10.70 -6.74 3.16
N ASN A 143 -11.42 -5.63 3.07
CA ASN A 143 -12.15 -5.08 4.23
C ASN A 143 -13.68 -5.17 4.10
N TYR A 144 -14.24 -5.16 2.88
CA TYR A 144 -15.69 -5.17 2.69
C TYR A 144 -16.27 -6.58 2.88
N SER A 145 -16.95 -6.79 4.01
CA SER A 145 -17.58 -8.06 4.42
C SER A 145 -19.09 -8.02 4.21
#